data_AF-A0A0N9HCA3-F1
#
_entry.id   AF-A0A0N9HCA3-F1
#
_cell.length_a   1.000
_cell.length_b   1.000
_cell.length_c   1.000
_cell.angle_alpha   90.00
_cell.angle_beta   90.00
_cell.angle_gamma   90.00
#
_symmetry.space_group_name_H-M   'P 1'
#
loop_
_entity.id
_entity.type
_entity.pdbx_description
1 polymer ?
#
loop_
_entity_poly.entity_id
_entity_poly.type
_entity_poly.pdbx_seq_one_letter_code
_entity_poly.pdbx_strand_id
1 'polypeptide(L)'
;HVIDYDDATSPEVLSSYVIDMGGSTLTDIEVCGDMLLIAVVADTKTDNGMVKIYSAVQRSSPAAPSLQQTVTVGPLPDMLLPNSNCTVLAVANEGEGSDSSGTLVDPESSVSLVDLSDYSVSTVSLDTGATDAQLEADGVHLPLSLNAMEYFDDYGVASADVNWTAARAAYTPATQLEPEYLVWSSDDSKLYVNLQENSALVTISVANGAGTVDSIEAYGLKDWSSSGGTEGIDTVGDDACTLAFKPGFKTMRMPDAIAIAEVDGVPYIFTADEGDDKEYGNFEEKQKFKDVLEDSSTFTSDFPNFSAAGSEGMSDAFTNFGGTTMRITIGSTGVNYSTPSAPTFKGAV
;
A
#
# COMPACT_ATOMS: atom_id res chain seq x y z
N HIS A 1 25.14 7.61 -12.55
CA HIS A 1 25.96 8.15 -13.66
C HIS A 1 25.41 9.51 -14.07
N VAL A 2 26.24 10.40 -14.62
CA VAL A 2 25.74 11.60 -15.31
C VAL A 2 25.74 11.29 -16.79
N ILE A 3 24.54 11.22 -17.36
CA ILE A 3 24.33 10.86 -18.77
C ILE A 3 23.80 12.11 -19.49
N ASP A 4 24.50 12.51 -20.55
CA ASP A 4 24.07 13.58 -21.43
C ASP A 4 23.20 13.02 -22.55
N TYR A 5 22.00 13.58 -22.69
CA TYR A 5 21.03 13.24 -23.74
C TYR A 5 20.84 14.37 -24.77
N ASP A 6 21.75 15.35 -24.85
CA ASP A 6 21.68 16.42 -25.87
C ASP A 6 21.57 15.87 -27.30
N ASP A 7 22.20 14.72 -27.55
CA ASP A 7 21.89 13.85 -28.69
C ASP A 7 21.25 12.56 -28.19
N ALA A 8 19.92 12.49 -28.25
CA ALA A 8 19.16 11.31 -27.84
C ALA A 8 19.50 10.05 -28.65
N THR A 9 20.12 10.18 -29.82
CA THR A 9 20.58 9.03 -30.63
C THR A 9 21.97 8.53 -30.21
N SER A 10 22.71 9.31 -29.43
CA SER A 10 24.06 9.01 -28.96
C SER A 10 24.29 9.56 -27.54
N PRO A 11 23.60 9.00 -26.51
CA PRO A 11 23.81 9.44 -25.14
C PRO A 11 25.23 9.16 -24.66
N GLU A 12 25.83 10.13 -23.96
CA GLU A 12 27.21 10.05 -23.48
C GLU A 12 27.26 10.02 -21.96
N VAL A 13 28.07 9.11 -21.40
CA VAL A 13 28.39 9.13 -19.97
C VAL A 13 29.49 10.17 -19.74
N LEU A 14 29.15 11.32 -19.17
CA LEU A 14 30.10 12.40 -18.90
C LEU A 14 30.98 12.08 -17.68
N SER A 15 30.36 11.55 -16.63
CA SER A 15 31.04 11.22 -15.38
C SER A 15 30.30 10.14 -14.58
N SER A 16 31.05 9.49 -13.70
CA SER A 16 30.52 8.53 -12.73
C SER A 16 30.96 8.96 -11.34
N TYR A 17 29.98 9.25 -10.48
CA TYR A 17 30.21 9.56 -9.07
C TYR A 17 29.70 8.40 -8.22
N VAL A 18 30.39 8.15 -7.11
CA VAL A 18 29.97 7.20 -6.09
C VAL A 18 29.58 8.01 -4.86
N ILE A 19 28.33 7.87 -4.42
CA ILE A 19 27.87 8.38 -3.14
C ILE A 19 27.86 7.20 -2.18
N ASP A 20 28.75 7.21 -1.20
CA ASP A 20 28.77 6.17 -0.17
C ASP A 20 27.60 6.37 0.79
N MET A 21 26.66 5.43 0.79
CA MET A 21 25.49 5.44 1.65
C MET A 21 25.69 4.61 2.92
N GLY A 22 26.89 4.09 3.17
CA GLY A 22 27.21 3.36 4.40
C GLY A 22 26.53 2.00 4.52
N GLY A 23 26.06 1.44 3.41
CA GLY A 23 25.30 0.19 3.38
C GLY A 23 23.82 0.33 3.72
N SER A 24 23.29 1.55 3.83
CA SER A 24 21.86 1.77 4.03
C SER A 24 21.01 1.24 2.88
N THR A 25 19.80 0.79 3.19
CA THR A 25 18.76 0.48 2.21
C THR A 25 18.18 1.78 1.65
N LEU A 26 18.07 1.85 0.33
CA LEU A 26 17.49 2.97 -0.41
C LEU A 26 16.26 2.46 -1.13
N THR A 27 15.19 3.23 -1.09
CA THR A 27 13.88 2.92 -1.68
C THR A 27 13.67 3.76 -2.93
N ASP A 28 13.94 5.07 -2.84
CA ASP A 28 13.73 5.98 -3.97
C ASP A 28 14.77 7.11 -4.09
N ILE A 29 14.87 7.66 -5.30
CA ILE A 29 15.82 8.69 -5.71
C ILE A 29 15.17 9.64 -6.71
N GLU A 30 15.16 10.92 -6.38
CA GLU A 30 14.57 11.94 -7.23
C GLU A 30 15.47 13.15 -7.50
N VAL A 31 15.24 13.82 -8.64
CA VAL A 31 15.94 15.05 -9.00
C VAL A 31 14.92 16.16 -9.21
N CYS A 32 15.05 17.25 -8.44
CA CYS A 32 14.24 18.45 -8.64
C CYS A 32 15.11 19.70 -8.55
N GLY A 33 15.10 20.50 -9.61
CA GLY A 33 15.89 21.73 -9.68
C GLY A 33 17.40 21.44 -9.57
N ASP A 34 18.02 21.92 -8.51
CA ASP A 34 19.43 21.70 -8.19
C ASP A 34 19.67 20.69 -7.06
N MET A 35 18.65 19.91 -6.71
CA MET A 35 18.70 18.90 -5.66
C MET A 35 18.59 17.48 -6.21
N LEU A 36 19.36 16.59 -5.59
CA LEU A 36 19.25 15.14 -5.68
C LEU A 36 18.75 14.65 -4.32
N LEU A 37 17.60 14.01 -4.30
CA LEU A 37 16.86 13.59 -3.12
C LEU A 37 16.93 12.06 -3.05
N ILE A 38 17.27 11.51 -1.88
CA ILE A 38 17.43 10.06 -1.73
C ILE A 38 16.73 9.63 -0.44
N ALA A 39 15.75 8.73 -0.56
CA ALA A 39 15.09 8.10 0.57
C ALA A 39 15.99 7.01 1.15
N VAL A 40 16.05 6.96 2.48
CA VAL A 40 16.93 6.05 3.22
C VAL A 40 16.14 5.42 4.36
N VAL A 41 16.03 4.11 4.32
CA VAL A 41 15.39 3.32 5.39
C VAL A 41 16.32 3.28 6.60
N ALA A 42 15.74 3.36 7.79
CA ALA A 42 16.47 3.14 9.04
C ALA A 42 16.94 1.67 9.16
N ASP A 43 17.94 1.42 10.01
CA ASP A 43 18.44 0.05 10.23
C ASP A 43 17.33 -0.89 10.73
N THR A 44 16.40 -0.37 11.54
CA THR A 44 15.12 -1.02 11.86
C THR A 44 14.06 -0.39 10.94
N LYS A 45 13.41 -1.16 10.06
CA LYS A 45 12.47 -0.59 9.07
C LYS A 45 11.30 0.19 9.68
N THR A 46 10.88 -0.20 10.89
CA THR A 46 9.79 0.45 11.64
C THR A 46 10.21 1.72 12.38
N ASP A 47 11.52 2.03 12.42
CA ASP A 47 12.00 3.31 12.94
C ASP A 47 11.95 4.36 11.83
N ASN A 48 11.84 5.64 12.21
CA ASN A 48 11.85 6.76 11.28
C ASN A 48 13.08 6.74 10.36
N GLY A 49 12.83 6.76 9.06
CA GLY A 49 13.84 6.89 8.02
C GLY A 49 14.29 8.34 7.81
N MET A 50 14.98 8.56 6.70
CA MET A 50 15.53 9.86 6.35
C MET A 50 15.43 10.15 4.85
N VAL A 51 15.40 11.43 4.50
CA VAL A 51 15.76 11.89 3.16
C VAL A 51 17.11 12.59 3.23
N LYS A 52 18.05 12.15 2.38
CA LYS A 52 19.32 12.84 2.17
C LYS A 52 19.22 13.72 0.94
N ILE A 53 19.54 14.99 1.11
CA ILE A 53 19.43 16.03 0.08
C ILE A 53 20.85 16.41 -0.32
N TYR A 54 21.20 16.13 -1.57
CA TYR A 54 22.48 16.46 -2.18
C TYR A 54 22.29 17.55 -3.23
N SER A 55 23.36 18.26 -3.57
CA SER A 55 23.39 19.03 -4.80
C SER A 55 23.30 18.08 -6.02
N ALA A 56 22.45 18.43 -6.98
CA ALA A 56 22.42 17.79 -8.29
C ALA A 56 23.62 18.22 -9.14
N VAL A 57 23.97 17.40 -10.13
CA VAL A 57 25.02 17.75 -11.09
C VAL A 57 24.47 18.76 -12.09
N GLN A 58 25.02 19.98 -12.06
CA GLN A 58 24.67 21.02 -13.01
C GLN A 58 25.48 20.88 -14.30
N ARG A 59 24.81 20.81 -15.45
CA ARG A 59 25.46 20.68 -16.77
C ARG A 59 26.47 21.80 -17.04
N SER A 60 26.14 23.04 -16.67
CA SER A 60 26.98 24.21 -16.90
C SER A 60 28.25 24.25 -16.04
N SER A 61 28.27 23.52 -14.93
CA SER A 61 29.38 23.45 -13.98
C SER A 61 29.35 22.11 -13.24
N PRO A 62 29.72 21.00 -13.89
CA PRO A 62 29.56 19.67 -13.32
C PRO A 62 30.49 19.49 -12.12
N ALA A 63 29.90 19.27 -10.96
CA ALA A 63 30.58 18.93 -9.72
C ALA A 63 29.99 17.63 -9.16
N ALA A 64 30.78 16.91 -8.35
CA ALA A 64 30.24 15.75 -7.63
C ALA A 64 29.11 16.20 -6.68
N PRO A 65 28.00 15.43 -6.59
CA PRO A 65 26.96 15.70 -5.60
C PRO A 65 27.53 15.81 -4.19
N SER A 66 27.17 16.88 -3.49
CA SER A 66 27.59 17.13 -2.10
C SER A 66 26.36 17.13 -1.20
N LEU A 67 26.42 16.42 -0.08
CA LEU A 67 25.33 16.41 0.90
C LEU A 67 25.11 17.84 1.43
N GLN A 68 23.89 18.33 1.27
CA GLN A 68 23.44 19.64 1.75
C GLN A 68 22.72 19.50 3.09
N GLN A 69 21.82 18.52 3.19
CA GLN A 69 21.04 18.28 4.41
C GLN A 69 20.61 16.81 4.53
N THR A 70 20.35 16.38 5.76
CA THR A 70 19.58 15.17 6.07
C THR A 70 18.37 15.56 6.90
N VAL A 71 17.18 15.12 6.51
CA VAL A 71 15.95 15.29 7.28
C VAL A 71 15.40 13.94 7.71
N THR A 72 14.84 13.87 8.92
CA THR A 72 14.12 12.69 9.40
C THR A 72 12.68 12.74 8.90
N VAL A 73 12.20 11.63 8.36
CA VAL A 73 10.82 11.43 7.89
C VAL A 73 10.19 10.24 8.65
N GLY A 74 9.07 9.71 8.16
CA GLY A 74 8.42 8.56 8.79
C GLY A 74 9.15 7.23 8.56
N PRO A 75 8.63 6.14 9.14
CA PRO A 75 9.15 4.78 8.95
C PRO A 75 9.00 4.31 7.50
N LEU A 76 9.99 3.58 7.02
CA LEU A 76 10.05 3.06 5.64
C LEU A 76 9.61 4.11 4.59
N PRO A 77 10.40 5.19 4.38
CA PRO A 77 10.09 6.18 3.36
C PRO A 77 10.25 5.52 2.00
N ASP A 78 9.15 5.25 1.30
CA ASP A 78 9.20 4.47 0.08
C ASP A 78 9.32 5.36 -1.15
N MET A 79 8.38 6.29 -1.32
CA MET A 79 8.29 7.12 -2.52
C MET A 79 8.55 8.60 -2.25
N LEU A 80 9.40 9.23 -3.07
CA LEU A 80 9.69 10.66 -3.07
C LEU A 80 8.93 11.35 -4.21
N LEU A 81 8.22 12.44 -3.89
CA LEU A 81 7.55 13.24 -4.90
C LEU A 81 7.72 14.75 -4.67
N PRO A 82 8.71 15.37 -5.34
CA PRO A 82 8.81 16.82 -5.41
C PRO A 82 7.59 17.43 -6.13
N ASN A 83 7.12 18.59 -5.66
CA ASN A 83 6.10 19.35 -6.35
C ASN A 83 6.69 20.09 -7.57
N SER A 84 5.83 20.63 -8.43
CA SER A 84 6.21 21.11 -9.77
C SER A 84 7.28 22.22 -9.79
N ASN A 85 7.40 22.98 -8.71
CA ASN A 85 8.38 24.07 -8.56
C ASN A 85 9.55 23.75 -7.60
N CYS A 86 9.67 22.50 -7.14
CA CYS A 86 10.71 22.04 -6.23
C CYS A 86 10.77 22.80 -4.89
N THR A 87 9.63 23.24 -4.35
CA THR A 87 9.57 23.89 -3.03
C THR A 87 9.15 22.94 -1.92
N VAL A 88 8.41 21.89 -2.24
CA VAL A 88 7.93 20.89 -1.29
C VAL A 88 8.23 19.51 -1.85
N LEU A 89 8.77 18.63 -1.01
CA LEU A 89 8.88 17.20 -1.28
C LEU A 89 7.86 16.47 -0.43
N ALA A 90 6.94 15.72 -1.05
CA ALA A 90 6.15 14.72 -0.35
C ALA A 90 6.91 13.40 -0.28
N VAL A 91 6.77 12.68 0.82
CA VAL A 91 7.38 11.37 1.05
C VAL A 91 6.30 10.45 1.58
N ALA A 92 6.02 9.37 0.87
CA ALA A 92 5.18 8.29 1.37
C ALA A 92 6.01 7.50 2.39
N ASN A 93 5.53 7.42 3.62
CA ASN A 93 6.13 6.58 4.65
C ASN A 93 5.18 5.41 4.86
N GLU A 94 5.48 4.28 4.22
CA GLU A 94 4.63 3.08 4.23
C GLU A 94 4.30 2.64 5.65
N GLY A 95 5.27 2.74 6.56
CA GLY A 95 5.09 2.26 7.92
C GLY A 95 4.89 0.75 8.02
N GLU A 96 5.34 -0.01 7.02
CA GLU A 96 5.18 -1.47 6.98
C GLU A 96 5.67 -2.12 8.28
N GLY A 97 4.75 -2.82 8.95
CA GLY A 97 5.04 -3.48 10.20
C GLY A 97 6.12 -4.57 10.06
N SER A 98 6.73 -4.90 11.19
CA SER A 98 7.70 -5.99 11.28
C SER A 98 7.39 -6.89 12.46
N ASP A 99 7.44 -8.20 12.23
CA ASP A 99 7.52 -9.18 13.31
C ASP A 99 8.98 -9.57 13.51
N SER A 100 9.64 -8.89 14.46
CA SER A 100 11.00 -9.23 14.86
C SER A 100 10.99 -9.90 16.23
N SER A 101 11.48 -11.14 16.29
CA SER A 101 11.59 -11.92 17.53
C SER A 101 10.25 -12.15 18.27
N GLY A 102 9.15 -12.27 17.53
CA GLY A 102 7.81 -12.56 18.05
C GLY A 102 7.06 -11.35 18.60
N THR A 103 7.47 -10.15 18.23
CA THR A 103 6.77 -8.90 18.53
C THR A 103 6.49 -8.19 17.22
N LEU A 104 5.21 -8.09 16.87
CA LEU A 104 4.74 -7.23 15.80
C LEU A 104 4.82 -5.77 16.23
N VAL A 105 5.67 -5.01 15.56
CA VAL A 105 5.72 -3.55 15.63
C VAL A 105 5.17 -3.04 14.30
N ASP A 106 4.04 -2.36 14.36
CA ASP A 106 3.32 -1.82 13.21
C ASP A 106 3.16 -0.31 13.43
N PRO A 107 4.14 0.51 13.00
CA PRO A 107 4.09 1.94 13.24
C PRO A 107 2.99 2.58 12.40
N GLU A 108 2.52 3.74 12.82
CA GLU A 108 1.56 4.49 12.02
C GLU A 108 2.23 5.03 10.75
N SER A 109 1.63 4.72 9.61
CA SER A 109 2.03 5.21 8.30
C SER A 109 1.67 6.68 8.13
N SER A 110 2.34 7.37 7.21
CA SER A 110 2.16 8.83 7.08
C SER A 110 2.68 9.37 5.75
N VAL A 111 2.36 10.64 5.48
CA VAL A 111 3.05 11.42 4.44
C VAL A 111 3.87 12.52 5.08
N SER A 112 5.18 12.56 4.83
CA SER A 112 6.02 13.69 5.24
C SER A 112 6.08 14.74 4.13
N LEU A 113 5.83 16.00 4.47
CA LEU A 113 6.02 17.15 3.60
C LEU A 113 7.28 17.89 4.07
N VAL A 114 8.31 17.92 3.22
CA VAL A 114 9.57 18.60 3.47
C VAL A 114 9.58 19.91 2.69
N ASP A 115 9.66 21.04 3.40
CA ASP A 115 9.91 22.34 2.77
C ASP A 115 11.38 22.37 2.31
N LEU A 116 11.62 22.47 1.02
CA LEU A 116 12.97 22.39 0.45
C LEU A 116 13.75 23.71 0.56
N SER A 117 13.13 24.79 1.04
CA SER A 117 13.80 26.08 1.25
C SER A 117 14.48 26.18 2.61
N ASP A 118 13.92 25.53 3.64
CA ASP A 118 14.46 25.54 5.01
C ASP A 118 14.64 24.15 5.65
N TYR A 119 14.23 23.09 4.95
CA TYR A 119 14.29 21.69 5.35
C TYR A 119 13.43 21.35 6.57
N SER A 120 12.41 22.16 6.86
CA SER A 120 11.41 21.81 7.86
C SER A 120 10.53 20.64 7.36
N VAL A 121 10.12 19.78 8.28
CA VAL A 121 9.28 18.60 7.98
C VAL A 121 7.95 18.73 8.71
N SER A 122 6.85 18.60 7.97
CA SER A 122 5.51 18.41 8.49
C SER A 122 5.04 16.99 8.17
N THR A 123 4.85 16.16 9.17
CA THR A 123 4.29 14.81 8.99
C THR A 123 2.78 14.85 9.10
N VAL A 124 2.11 14.32 8.08
CA VAL A 124 0.65 14.18 7.99
C VAL A 124 0.31 12.73 8.32
N SER A 125 -0.35 12.54 9.47
CA SER A 125 -0.97 11.27 9.83
C SER A 125 -2.15 10.97 8.89
N LEU A 126 -2.33 9.70 8.54
CA LEU A 126 -3.50 9.23 7.78
C LEU A 126 -4.71 8.89 8.66
N ASP A 127 -4.62 9.16 9.97
CA ASP A 127 -5.74 9.02 10.90
C ASP A 127 -6.83 10.05 10.58
N THR A 128 -7.95 9.56 10.08
CA THR A 128 -9.16 10.36 9.81
C THR A 128 -10.06 10.50 11.03
N GLY A 129 -9.74 9.82 12.14
CA GLY A 129 -10.60 9.64 13.30
C GLY A 129 -11.74 8.64 13.08
N ALA A 130 -11.77 7.96 11.92
CA ALA A 130 -12.74 6.90 11.62
C ALA A 130 -12.37 5.60 12.37
N THR A 131 -13.40 4.87 12.82
CA THR A 131 -13.23 3.52 13.37
C THR A 131 -13.15 2.48 12.25
N ASP A 132 -12.64 1.27 12.54
CA ASP A 132 -12.64 0.13 11.62
C ASP A 132 -14.01 -0.07 10.94
N ALA A 133 -15.08 -0.08 11.74
CA ALA A 133 -16.43 -0.28 11.23
C ALA A 133 -16.91 0.82 10.28
N GLN A 134 -16.41 2.06 10.42
CA GLN A 134 -16.72 3.15 9.48
C GLN A 134 -15.94 2.97 8.18
N LEU A 135 -14.64 2.68 8.25
CA LEU A 135 -13.80 2.41 7.08
C LEU A 135 -14.33 1.22 6.27
N GLU A 136 -14.62 0.11 6.94
CA GLU A 136 -15.20 -1.09 6.31
C GLU A 136 -16.57 -0.82 5.68
N ALA A 137 -17.40 0.03 6.31
CA ALA A 137 -18.71 0.42 5.77
C ALA A 137 -18.60 1.31 4.53
N ASP A 138 -17.55 2.14 4.46
CA ASP A 138 -17.20 2.98 3.32
C ASP A 138 -16.46 2.18 2.22
N GLY A 139 -16.20 0.89 2.45
CA GLY A 139 -15.61 -0.04 1.50
C GLY A 139 -14.09 -0.07 1.49
N VAL A 140 -13.43 0.62 2.43
CA VAL A 140 -11.99 0.57 2.63
C VAL A 140 -11.64 -0.81 3.18
N HIS A 141 -10.69 -1.47 2.54
CA HIS A 141 -10.19 -2.75 3.01
C HIS A 141 -9.26 -2.53 4.20
N LEU A 142 -9.50 -3.25 5.29
CA LEU A 142 -8.55 -3.47 6.37
C LEU A 142 -8.04 -4.91 6.28
N PRO A 143 -6.75 -5.12 5.94
CA PRO A 143 -6.13 -6.45 5.87
C PRO A 143 -6.20 -7.19 7.21
N LEU A 144 -5.94 -6.48 8.31
CA LEU A 144 -5.90 -7.04 9.66
C LEU A 144 -6.50 -6.06 10.68
N SER A 145 -7.83 -5.93 10.68
CA SER A 145 -8.55 -5.08 11.64
C SER A 145 -8.40 -5.58 13.09
N LEU A 146 -8.74 -4.75 14.08
CA LEU A 146 -8.57 -5.11 15.50
C LEU A 146 -9.31 -6.41 15.85
N ASN A 147 -10.51 -6.57 15.30
CA ASN A 147 -11.32 -7.78 15.49
C ASN A 147 -10.73 -9.01 14.77
N ALA A 148 -10.06 -8.82 13.63
CA ALA A 148 -9.34 -9.89 12.97
C ALA A 148 -8.12 -10.32 13.81
N MET A 149 -7.37 -9.38 14.38
CA MET A 149 -6.29 -9.68 15.33
C MET A 149 -6.81 -10.45 16.56
N GLU A 150 -8.00 -10.13 17.07
CA GLU A 150 -8.62 -10.90 18.15
C GLU A 150 -8.92 -12.35 17.75
N TYR A 151 -9.43 -12.57 16.54
CA TYR A 151 -9.62 -13.93 16.04
C TYR A 151 -8.31 -14.70 15.90
N PHE A 152 -7.28 -14.10 15.31
CA PHE A 152 -6.00 -14.80 15.07
C PHE A 152 -5.24 -15.10 16.37
N ASP A 153 -5.37 -14.27 17.41
CA ASP A 153 -4.85 -14.55 18.75
C ASP A 153 -5.50 -15.79 19.38
N ASP A 154 -6.84 -15.83 19.38
CA ASP A 154 -7.59 -16.86 20.10
C ASP A 154 -7.66 -18.20 19.34
N TYR A 155 -7.69 -18.16 18.00
CA TYR A 155 -8.07 -19.30 17.17
C TYR A 155 -7.14 -19.58 15.98
N GLY A 156 -6.32 -18.61 15.58
CA GLY A 156 -5.53 -18.69 14.36
C GLY A 156 -4.34 -19.66 14.43
N VAL A 157 -3.95 -20.22 13.28
CA VAL A 157 -2.71 -21.01 13.15
C VAL A 157 -1.45 -20.18 13.41
N ALA A 158 -1.53 -18.86 13.26
CA ALA A 158 -0.47 -17.88 13.56
C ALA A 158 -0.47 -17.37 15.02
N SER A 159 -1.28 -17.95 15.92
CA SER A 159 -1.42 -17.48 17.32
C SER A 159 -0.13 -17.54 18.13
N ALA A 160 0.84 -18.39 17.76
CA ALA A 160 2.04 -18.64 18.55
C ALA A 160 3.25 -17.74 18.20
N ASP A 161 3.27 -17.14 17.01
CA ASP A 161 4.47 -16.45 16.50
C ASP A 161 4.42 -14.94 16.74
N VAL A 162 3.22 -14.36 16.81
CA VAL A 162 3.03 -12.92 17.05
C VAL A 162 2.54 -12.69 18.49
N ASN A 163 3.13 -11.73 19.19
CA ASN A 163 2.56 -11.22 20.44
C ASN A 163 1.33 -10.34 20.17
N TRP A 164 0.19 -10.99 19.90
CA TRP A 164 -1.08 -10.35 19.59
C TRP A 164 -1.58 -9.40 20.67
N THR A 165 -1.29 -9.68 21.94
CA THR A 165 -1.65 -8.78 23.04
C THR A 165 -0.97 -7.42 22.89
N ALA A 166 0.32 -7.41 22.52
CA ALA A 166 1.04 -6.17 22.25
C ALA A 166 0.55 -5.49 20.97
N ALA A 167 0.36 -6.26 19.89
CA ALA A 167 -0.14 -5.74 18.61
C ALA A 167 -1.49 -5.03 18.76
N ARG A 168 -2.48 -5.69 19.39
CA ARG A 168 -3.80 -5.10 19.65
C ARG A 168 -3.76 -3.87 20.55
N ALA A 169 -2.81 -3.81 21.47
CA ALA A 169 -2.65 -2.65 22.36
C ALA A 169 -2.07 -1.43 21.63
N ALA A 170 -1.31 -1.65 20.56
CA ALA A 170 -0.72 -0.62 19.72
C ALA A 170 -1.61 -0.23 18.52
N TYR A 171 -2.55 -1.10 18.13
CA TYR A 171 -3.41 -0.93 16.97
C TYR A 171 -4.18 0.40 16.99
N THR A 172 -4.14 1.08 15.85
CA THR A 172 -5.14 2.07 15.45
C THR A 172 -5.54 1.76 14.00
N PRO A 173 -6.70 2.24 13.52
CA PRO A 173 -7.05 2.10 12.11
C PRO A 173 -5.96 2.66 11.18
N ALA A 174 -5.25 3.71 11.60
CA ALA A 174 -4.19 4.34 10.83
C ALA A 174 -2.92 3.49 10.69
N THR A 175 -2.64 2.53 11.58
CA THR A 175 -1.51 1.60 11.38
C THR A 175 -1.79 0.59 10.27
N GLN A 176 -3.04 0.50 9.80
CA GLN A 176 -3.41 -0.35 8.67
C GLN A 176 -3.55 0.41 7.36
N LEU A 177 -3.30 1.73 7.34
CA LEU A 177 -3.44 2.57 6.15
C LEU A 177 -2.06 2.89 5.57
N GLU A 178 -1.57 2.09 4.62
CA GLU A 178 -0.19 2.17 4.12
C GLU A 178 -0.14 2.97 2.81
N PRO A 179 0.53 4.13 2.77
CA PRO A 179 0.72 4.90 1.55
C PRO A 179 1.85 4.33 0.70
N GLU A 180 1.55 4.11 -0.57
CA GLU A 180 2.49 3.64 -1.58
C GLU A 180 2.94 4.82 -2.46
N TYR A 181 2.37 4.97 -3.66
CA TYR A 181 2.72 6.08 -4.55
C TYR A 181 1.80 7.29 -4.37
N LEU A 182 2.39 8.45 -4.67
CA LEU A 182 1.78 9.77 -4.55
C LEU A 182 1.67 10.44 -5.92
N VAL A 183 0.69 11.33 -6.09
CA VAL A 183 0.69 12.30 -7.19
C VAL A 183 0.14 13.66 -6.76
N TRP A 184 0.82 14.73 -7.13
CA TRP A 184 0.33 16.10 -6.95
C TRP A 184 -0.80 16.42 -7.93
N SER A 185 -1.77 17.23 -7.51
CA SER A 185 -2.66 17.91 -8.46
C SER A 185 -1.88 18.86 -9.37
N SER A 186 -2.46 19.22 -10.52
CA SER A 186 -1.82 20.10 -11.51
C SER A 186 -1.43 21.49 -10.98
N ASP A 187 -2.04 21.93 -9.87
CA ASP A 187 -1.77 23.18 -9.18
C ASP A 187 -0.97 23.03 -7.88
N ASP A 188 -0.44 21.82 -7.61
CA ASP A 188 0.29 21.43 -6.38
C ASP A 188 -0.50 21.67 -5.07
N SER A 189 -1.81 21.90 -5.12
CA SER A 189 -2.64 22.17 -3.93
C SER A 189 -3.16 20.93 -3.23
N LYS A 190 -3.13 19.78 -3.91
CA LYS A 190 -3.55 18.48 -3.38
C LYS A 190 -2.52 17.42 -3.68
N LEU A 191 -2.43 16.46 -2.76
CA LEU A 191 -1.72 15.21 -2.94
C LEU A 191 -2.73 14.07 -2.91
N TYR A 192 -2.70 13.23 -3.94
CA TYR A 192 -3.45 11.98 -4.00
C TYR A 192 -2.51 10.84 -3.65
N VAL A 193 -2.95 9.96 -2.75
CA VAL A 193 -2.14 8.92 -2.13
C VAL A 193 -2.82 7.58 -2.31
N ASN A 194 -2.17 6.64 -2.98
CA ASN A 194 -2.68 5.28 -3.08
C ASN A 194 -2.42 4.50 -1.81
N LEU A 195 -3.44 3.75 -1.39
CA LEU A 195 -3.34 2.75 -0.33
C LEU A 195 -3.66 1.38 -0.96
N GLN A 196 -2.64 0.66 -1.40
CA GLN A 196 -2.79 -0.55 -2.20
C GLN A 196 -3.60 -1.62 -1.47
N GLU A 197 -3.15 -1.99 -0.27
CA GLU A 197 -3.72 -3.03 0.57
C GLU A 197 -5.12 -2.62 1.00
N ASN A 198 -5.36 -1.32 1.18
CA ASN A 198 -6.67 -0.80 1.57
C ASN A 198 -7.66 -0.64 0.42
N SER A 199 -7.23 -0.85 -0.82
CA SER A 199 -8.05 -0.59 -2.01
C SER A 199 -8.70 0.80 -1.95
N ALA A 200 -7.92 1.82 -1.55
CA ALA A 200 -8.42 3.17 -1.31
C ALA A 200 -7.47 4.27 -1.79
N LEU A 201 -8.04 5.47 -1.98
CA LEU A 201 -7.31 6.70 -2.29
C LEU A 201 -7.51 7.69 -1.16
N VAL A 202 -6.41 8.27 -0.67
CA VAL A 202 -6.45 9.41 0.25
C VAL A 202 -6.20 10.70 -0.51
N THR A 203 -6.99 11.74 -0.21
CA THR A 203 -6.74 13.11 -0.69
C THR A 203 -6.25 13.98 0.46
N ILE A 204 -5.11 14.64 0.28
CA ILE A 204 -4.54 15.58 1.24
C ILE A 204 -4.51 16.97 0.60
N SER A 205 -5.17 17.95 1.22
CA SER A 205 -4.97 19.36 0.87
C SER A 205 -3.65 19.86 1.44
N VAL A 206 -2.84 20.53 0.61
CA VAL A 206 -1.52 21.05 1.00
C VAL A 206 -1.47 22.56 0.83
N ALA A 207 -1.05 23.25 1.90
CA ALA A 207 -0.85 24.69 1.89
C ALA A 207 0.34 25.07 2.78
N ASN A 208 1.25 25.88 2.24
CA ASN A 208 2.44 26.37 2.94
C ASN A 208 3.30 25.25 3.56
N GLY A 209 3.51 24.14 2.85
CA GLY A 209 4.33 23.02 3.32
C GLY A 209 3.68 22.13 4.39
N ALA A 210 2.40 22.36 4.72
CA ALA A 210 1.63 21.52 5.64
C ALA A 210 0.42 20.91 4.94
N GLY A 211 0.03 19.71 5.37
CA GLY A 211 -1.07 18.93 4.78
C GLY A 211 -2.22 18.68 5.75
N THR A 212 -3.40 18.42 5.21
CA THR A 212 -4.59 17.97 5.95
C THR A 212 -5.31 16.91 5.12
N VAL A 213 -5.60 15.76 5.74
CA VAL A 213 -6.39 14.70 5.09
C VAL A 213 -7.83 15.18 4.91
N ASP A 214 -8.27 15.24 3.66
CA ASP A 214 -9.63 15.65 3.29
C ASP A 214 -10.60 14.46 3.22
N SER A 215 -10.14 13.35 2.64
CA SER A 215 -10.95 12.14 2.44
C SER A 215 -10.09 10.88 2.28
N ILE A 216 -10.73 9.74 2.58
CA ILE A 216 -10.33 8.40 2.17
C ILE A 216 -11.49 7.80 1.38
N GLU A 217 -11.22 7.35 0.16
CA GLU A 217 -12.25 6.88 -0.78
C GLU A 217 -11.88 5.50 -1.30
N ALA A 218 -12.74 4.51 -1.06
CA ALA A 218 -12.52 3.16 -1.56
C ALA A 218 -12.69 3.10 -3.09
N TYR A 219 -11.79 2.39 -3.76
CA TYR A 219 -11.90 2.09 -5.19
C TYR A 219 -13.07 1.15 -5.52
N GLY A 220 -13.56 0.41 -4.53
CA GLY A 220 -14.63 -0.57 -4.66
C GLY A 220 -14.19 -1.83 -5.40
N LEU A 221 -15.00 -2.87 -5.28
CA LEU A 221 -14.70 -4.19 -5.86
C LEU A 221 -15.14 -4.28 -7.30
N LYS A 222 -14.41 -5.07 -8.08
CA LYS A 222 -14.80 -5.48 -9.42
C LYS A 222 -15.51 -6.82 -9.38
N ASP A 223 -16.76 -6.86 -9.83
CA ASP A 223 -17.58 -8.08 -9.87
C ASP A 223 -17.35 -8.85 -11.18
N TRP A 224 -16.99 -10.13 -11.06
CA TRP A 224 -16.68 -11.00 -12.20
C TRP A 224 -17.83 -11.96 -12.56
N SER A 225 -19.00 -11.79 -11.94
CA SER A 225 -20.24 -12.42 -12.37
C SER A 225 -20.77 -11.81 -13.68
N SER A 226 -21.75 -12.47 -14.30
CA SER A 226 -22.43 -11.95 -15.50
C SER A 226 -23.14 -10.61 -15.28
N SER A 227 -23.43 -10.24 -14.03
CA SER A 227 -24.02 -8.95 -13.67
C SER A 227 -23.00 -7.85 -13.40
N GLY A 228 -21.71 -8.17 -13.32
CA GLY A 228 -20.64 -7.24 -12.96
C GLY A 228 -20.21 -6.27 -14.06
N GLY A 229 -20.78 -6.36 -15.26
CA GLY A 229 -20.46 -5.46 -16.38
C GLY A 229 -19.08 -5.69 -16.98
N THR A 230 -18.52 -6.89 -16.83
CA THR A 230 -17.25 -7.33 -17.43
C THR A 230 -17.52 -8.36 -18.54
N GLU A 231 -16.48 -8.77 -19.26
CA GLU A 231 -16.55 -9.88 -20.22
C GLU A 231 -16.13 -11.23 -19.58
N GLY A 232 -16.01 -11.26 -18.25
CA GLY A 232 -15.41 -12.36 -17.49
C GLY A 232 -13.91 -12.19 -17.24
N ILE A 233 -13.32 -13.15 -16.54
CA ILE A 233 -11.90 -13.20 -16.19
C ILE A 233 -11.33 -14.57 -16.54
N ASP A 234 -10.06 -14.59 -16.94
CA ASP A 234 -9.30 -15.83 -17.05
C ASP A 234 -8.51 -16.06 -15.76
N THR A 235 -8.73 -17.20 -15.12
CA THR A 235 -8.10 -17.58 -13.85
C THR A 235 -7.33 -18.89 -13.99
N VAL A 236 -7.05 -19.34 -15.21
CA VAL A 236 -6.39 -20.62 -15.49
C VAL A 236 -5.06 -20.35 -16.18
N GLY A 237 -3.95 -20.74 -15.54
CA GLY A 237 -2.62 -20.63 -16.13
C GLY A 237 -2.34 -21.76 -17.13
N ASP A 238 -2.98 -21.73 -18.31
CA ASP A 238 -2.83 -22.72 -19.39
C ASP A 238 -2.39 -22.13 -20.74
N ASP A 239 -1.90 -20.89 -20.72
CA ASP A 239 -1.53 -20.07 -21.89
C ASP A 239 -2.70 -19.79 -22.86
N ALA A 240 -3.95 -20.13 -22.51
CA ALA A 240 -5.14 -19.67 -23.22
C ALA A 240 -5.55 -18.28 -22.74
N CYS A 241 -6.50 -17.67 -23.46
CA CYS A 241 -7.20 -16.46 -23.03
C CYS A 241 -8.69 -16.76 -23.07
N THR A 242 -9.16 -17.46 -22.03
CA THR A 242 -10.55 -17.91 -21.91
C THR A 242 -11.24 -17.13 -20.80
N LEU A 243 -11.93 -16.06 -21.18
CA LEU A 243 -12.72 -15.28 -20.24
C LEU A 243 -13.98 -16.05 -19.84
N ALA A 244 -14.20 -16.17 -18.54
CA ALA A 244 -15.39 -16.79 -17.98
C ALA A 244 -15.97 -15.94 -16.85
N PHE A 245 -17.29 -15.93 -16.74
CA PHE A 245 -17.95 -15.36 -15.57
C PHE A 245 -17.74 -16.27 -14.36
N LYS A 246 -17.48 -15.66 -13.21
CA LYS A 246 -17.26 -16.31 -11.92
C LYS A 246 -18.30 -15.76 -10.93
N PRO A 247 -19.49 -16.39 -10.82
CA PRO A 247 -20.50 -15.99 -9.84
C PRO A 247 -19.91 -15.92 -8.43
N GLY A 248 -20.31 -14.93 -7.63
CA GLY A 248 -19.83 -14.77 -6.26
C GLY A 248 -18.36 -14.37 -6.10
N PHE A 249 -17.59 -14.22 -7.19
CA PHE A 249 -16.19 -13.78 -7.16
C PHE A 249 -16.07 -12.29 -7.51
N LYS A 250 -15.34 -11.56 -6.68
CA LYS A 250 -14.96 -10.17 -6.93
C LYS A 250 -13.45 -10.05 -6.78
N THR A 251 -12.86 -8.95 -7.24
CA THR A 251 -11.48 -8.61 -6.91
C THR A 251 -11.41 -7.21 -6.33
N MET A 252 -10.46 -7.00 -5.42
CA MET A 252 -10.06 -5.65 -5.03
C MET A 252 -9.32 -4.97 -6.19
N ARG A 253 -9.32 -3.64 -6.18
CA ARG A 253 -8.34 -2.86 -6.94
C ARG A 253 -7.23 -2.56 -5.96
N MET A 254 -6.01 -2.94 -6.28
CA MET A 254 -4.86 -2.85 -5.39
C MET A 254 -3.79 -2.01 -6.08
N PRO A 255 -4.06 -0.72 -6.31
CA PRO A 255 -3.14 0.10 -7.04
C PRO A 255 -2.00 0.57 -6.15
N ASP A 256 -0.79 0.29 -6.60
CA ASP A 256 0.42 0.92 -6.11
C ASP A 256 0.63 2.22 -6.92
N ALA A 257 1.13 2.12 -8.16
CA ALA A 257 1.47 3.28 -8.97
C ALA A 257 0.26 4.17 -9.31
N ILE A 258 0.47 5.50 -9.22
CA ILE A 258 -0.51 6.54 -9.52
C ILE A 258 0.06 7.61 -10.46
N ALA A 259 -0.77 8.11 -11.36
CA ALA A 259 -0.46 9.25 -12.21
C ALA A 259 -1.69 10.13 -12.39
N ILE A 260 -1.49 11.40 -12.72
CA ILE A 260 -2.57 12.31 -13.06
C ILE A 260 -2.33 12.92 -14.43
N ALA A 261 -3.39 13.06 -15.23
CA ALA A 261 -3.36 13.86 -16.44
C ALA A 261 -4.65 14.67 -16.58
N GLU A 262 -4.53 15.88 -17.12
CA GLU A 262 -5.68 16.69 -17.47
C GLU A 262 -6.08 16.44 -18.92
N VAL A 263 -7.36 16.12 -19.14
CA VAL A 263 -7.96 16.00 -20.46
C VAL A 263 -9.14 16.96 -20.54
N ASP A 264 -9.06 17.92 -21.45
CA ASP A 264 -10.08 18.97 -21.63
C ASP A 264 -10.43 19.74 -20.34
N GLY A 265 -9.43 19.94 -19.46
CA GLY A 265 -9.59 20.62 -18.17
C GLY A 265 -10.20 19.77 -17.06
N VAL A 266 -10.34 18.46 -17.28
CA VAL A 266 -10.78 17.50 -16.25
C VAL A 266 -9.55 16.69 -15.80
N PRO A 267 -9.23 16.66 -14.50
CA PRO A 267 -8.18 15.79 -13.99
C PRO A 267 -8.65 14.33 -14.00
N TYR A 268 -7.83 13.46 -14.55
CA TYR A 268 -7.99 12.00 -14.51
C TYR A 268 -6.83 11.41 -13.74
N ILE A 269 -7.16 10.62 -12.73
CA ILE A 269 -6.19 9.80 -12.01
C ILE A 269 -6.15 8.43 -12.68
N PHE A 270 -4.94 7.99 -13.01
CA PHE A 270 -4.64 6.68 -13.56
C PHE A 270 -3.92 5.90 -12.48
N THR A 271 -4.32 4.65 -12.33
CA THR A 271 -3.71 3.73 -11.37
C THR A 271 -3.33 2.43 -12.05
N ALA A 272 -2.35 1.72 -11.48
CA ALA A 272 -1.97 0.39 -11.91
C ALA A 272 -1.91 -0.55 -10.71
N ASP A 273 -2.61 -1.68 -10.79
CA ASP A 273 -2.59 -2.70 -9.75
C ASP A 273 -1.23 -3.42 -9.74
N GLU A 274 -0.58 -3.56 -8.58
CA GLU A 274 0.58 -4.44 -8.37
C GLU A 274 0.13 -5.72 -7.64
N GLY A 275 -0.66 -5.56 -6.57
CA GLY A 275 -1.32 -6.65 -5.88
C GLY A 275 -0.46 -7.35 -4.84
N ASP A 276 0.36 -6.60 -4.10
CA ASP A 276 1.12 -7.10 -2.95
C ASP A 276 0.21 -7.53 -1.79
N ASP A 277 0.81 -8.16 -0.77
CA ASP A 277 0.14 -8.77 0.38
C ASP A 277 0.63 -8.17 1.69
N LYS A 278 -0.30 -8.01 2.65
CA LYS A 278 0.11 -7.77 4.04
C LYS A 278 0.50 -9.08 4.72
N GLU A 279 1.73 -9.16 5.20
CA GLU A 279 2.29 -10.35 5.87
C GLU A 279 2.98 -10.00 7.20
N TYR A 280 2.71 -10.77 8.25
CA TYR A 280 3.33 -10.60 9.57
C TYR A 280 3.72 -11.96 10.17
N GLY A 281 5.01 -12.26 10.21
CA GLY A 281 5.47 -13.56 10.69
C GLY A 281 4.89 -14.68 9.83
N ASN A 282 4.00 -15.50 10.40
CA ASN A 282 3.27 -16.56 9.69
C ASN A 282 1.83 -16.17 9.32
N PHE A 283 1.38 -14.95 9.64
CA PHE A 283 0.14 -14.41 9.12
C PHE A 283 0.35 -13.92 7.69
N GLU A 284 -0.51 -14.36 6.77
CA GLU A 284 -0.60 -13.85 5.40
C GLU A 284 -2.05 -13.42 5.14
N GLU A 285 -2.27 -12.23 4.57
CA GLU A 285 -3.62 -11.78 4.24
C GLU A 285 -4.23 -12.54 3.05
N LYS A 286 -3.42 -12.91 2.04
CA LYS A 286 -3.86 -13.74 0.92
C LYS A 286 -3.62 -15.23 1.20
N GLN A 287 -4.69 -15.96 1.41
CA GLN A 287 -4.66 -17.37 1.75
C GLN A 287 -4.94 -18.24 0.51
N LYS A 288 -4.23 -19.37 0.36
CA LYS A 288 -4.58 -20.33 -0.70
C LYS A 288 -6.00 -20.80 -0.48
N PHE A 289 -6.80 -20.82 -1.53
CA PHE A 289 -8.22 -21.17 -1.46
C PHE A 289 -8.46 -22.50 -0.74
N LYS A 290 -7.64 -23.52 -1.06
CA LYS A 290 -7.68 -24.85 -0.46
C LYS A 290 -7.34 -24.91 1.04
N ASP A 291 -6.69 -23.87 1.56
CA ASP A 291 -6.33 -23.77 2.97
C ASP A 291 -7.46 -23.04 3.74
N VAL A 292 -8.41 -22.39 3.04
CA VAL A 292 -9.59 -21.75 3.64
C VAL A 292 -10.83 -22.66 3.62
N LEU A 293 -11.12 -23.29 2.47
CA LEU A 293 -12.30 -24.13 2.27
C LEU A 293 -11.92 -25.57 1.90
N GLU A 294 -12.46 -26.53 2.66
CA GLU A 294 -12.30 -27.97 2.39
C GLU A 294 -13.29 -28.43 1.31
N ASP A 295 -14.55 -27.98 1.40
CA ASP A 295 -15.60 -28.24 0.41
C ASP A 295 -16.58 -27.06 0.28
N SER A 296 -17.62 -27.20 -0.53
CA SER A 296 -18.67 -26.17 -0.75
C SER A 296 -19.50 -25.80 0.50
N SER A 297 -19.30 -26.49 1.62
CA SER A 297 -20.07 -26.41 2.86
C SER A 297 -19.24 -26.40 4.15
N THR A 298 -17.92 -26.59 4.08
CA THR A 298 -17.03 -26.63 5.27
C THR A 298 -15.72 -25.85 5.07
N PHE A 299 -15.28 -25.20 6.15
CA PHE A 299 -13.94 -24.59 6.27
C PHE A 299 -12.92 -25.63 6.73
N THR A 300 -11.65 -25.36 6.46
CA THR A 300 -10.55 -26.20 6.96
C THR A 300 -10.35 -26.03 8.47
N SER A 301 -9.44 -26.83 9.04
CA SER A 301 -9.03 -26.69 10.44
C SER A 301 -8.26 -25.41 10.75
N ASP A 302 -7.75 -24.72 9.73
CA ASP A 302 -6.92 -23.52 9.89
C ASP A 302 -7.78 -22.28 10.13
N PHE A 303 -9.06 -22.35 9.76
CA PHE A 303 -10.08 -21.32 9.98
C PHE A 303 -11.24 -21.85 10.84
N PRO A 304 -10.99 -22.27 12.09
CA PRO A 304 -12.05 -22.76 12.96
C PRO A 304 -13.08 -21.65 13.25
N ASN A 305 -14.32 -22.05 13.53
CA ASN A 305 -15.46 -21.18 13.84
C ASN A 305 -15.90 -20.23 12.71
N PHE A 306 -15.27 -20.28 11.53
CA PHE A 306 -15.78 -19.57 10.37
C PHE A 306 -17.16 -20.09 9.97
N SER A 307 -17.99 -19.17 9.51
CA SER A 307 -19.29 -19.44 8.90
C SER A 307 -19.40 -18.67 7.58
N ALA A 308 -20.40 -18.98 6.76
CA ALA A 308 -20.65 -18.23 5.53
C ALA A 308 -21.86 -17.31 5.69
N ALA A 309 -21.82 -16.11 5.10
CA ALA A 309 -22.94 -15.16 5.10
C ALA A 309 -24.17 -15.69 4.31
N GLY A 310 -23.98 -16.78 3.57
CA GLY A 310 -25.01 -17.55 2.87
C GLY A 310 -24.40 -18.80 2.23
N SER A 311 -25.21 -19.81 1.91
CA SER A 311 -24.73 -21.05 1.30
C SER A 311 -24.21 -20.86 -0.13
N GLU A 312 -24.69 -19.84 -0.84
CA GLU A 312 -24.34 -19.58 -2.25
C GLU A 312 -22.90 -19.04 -2.39
N GLY A 313 -22.48 -18.10 -1.54
CA GLY A 313 -21.14 -17.49 -1.66
C GLY A 313 -20.00 -18.51 -1.50
N MET A 314 -20.17 -19.49 -0.62
CA MET A 314 -19.17 -20.54 -0.41
C MET A 314 -19.22 -21.62 -1.50
N SER A 315 -20.41 -22.01 -1.92
CA SER A 315 -20.62 -22.96 -3.01
C SER A 315 -20.08 -22.43 -4.34
N ASP A 316 -20.33 -21.15 -4.64
CA ASP A 316 -19.82 -20.49 -5.84
C ASP A 316 -18.30 -20.38 -5.81
N ALA A 317 -17.74 -19.95 -4.68
CA ALA A 317 -16.29 -19.88 -4.49
C ALA A 317 -15.62 -21.25 -4.71
N PHE A 318 -16.15 -22.31 -4.10
CA PHE A 318 -15.62 -23.67 -4.27
C PHE A 318 -15.80 -24.20 -5.69
N THR A 319 -16.92 -23.88 -6.35
CA THR A 319 -17.14 -24.23 -7.76
C THR A 319 -16.12 -23.54 -8.68
N ASN A 320 -15.79 -22.28 -8.38
CA ASN A 320 -14.85 -21.51 -9.18
C ASN A 320 -13.39 -21.93 -8.96
N PHE A 321 -13.00 -22.25 -7.72
CA PHE A 321 -11.59 -22.31 -7.29
C PHE A 321 -11.19 -23.57 -6.53
N GLY A 322 -12.14 -24.47 -6.22
CA GLY A 322 -11.84 -25.75 -5.60
C GLY A 322 -10.83 -26.56 -6.41
N GLY A 323 -9.73 -26.97 -5.77
CA GLY A 323 -8.64 -27.70 -6.43
C GLY A 323 -7.72 -26.85 -7.31
N THR A 324 -7.83 -25.52 -7.29
CA THR A 324 -6.91 -24.59 -7.97
C THR A 324 -5.80 -24.11 -7.02
N THR A 325 -4.87 -23.31 -7.55
CA THR A 325 -3.84 -22.62 -6.77
C THR A 325 -4.20 -21.17 -6.46
N MET A 326 -5.46 -20.76 -6.68
CA MET A 326 -5.91 -19.41 -6.40
C MET A 326 -5.68 -19.06 -4.93
N ARG A 327 -5.26 -17.81 -4.67
CA ARG A 327 -5.28 -17.20 -3.34
C ARG A 327 -6.48 -16.25 -3.26
N ILE A 328 -7.03 -16.11 -2.07
CA ILE A 328 -8.15 -15.21 -1.75
C ILE A 328 -7.79 -14.37 -0.53
N THR A 329 -8.30 -13.15 -0.47
CA THR A 329 -8.15 -12.25 0.66
C THR A 329 -8.99 -12.74 1.84
N ILE A 330 -8.38 -12.82 3.02
CA ILE A 330 -9.08 -13.06 4.30
C ILE A 330 -9.25 -11.78 5.14
N GLY A 331 -8.78 -10.63 4.67
CA GLY A 331 -9.08 -9.34 5.31
C GLY A 331 -10.56 -8.96 5.22
N SER A 332 -10.89 -7.77 5.74
CA SER A 332 -12.27 -7.31 5.96
C SER A 332 -13.18 -7.27 4.71
N THR A 333 -12.63 -7.24 3.50
CA THR A 333 -13.42 -7.34 2.26
C THR A 333 -13.95 -8.76 2.03
N GLY A 334 -13.14 -9.78 2.31
CA GLY A 334 -13.50 -11.20 2.17
C GLY A 334 -14.22 -11.78 3.39
N VAL A 335 -13.96 -11.23 4.58
CA VAL A 335 -14.46 -11.76 5.86
C VAL A 335 -15.06 -10.65 6.74
N ASN A 336 -16.14 -10.95 7.45
CA ASN A 336 -16.68 -10.08 8.50
C ASN A 336 -16.18 -10.57 9.87
N TYR A 337 -15.36 -9.74 10.53
CA TYR A 337 -14.85 -10.00 11.87
C TYR A 337 -15.62 -9.30 13.00
N SER A 338 -16.78 -8.68 12.72
CA SER A 338 -17.61 -8.00 13.76
C SER A 338 -17.93 -8.86 14.99
N THR A 339 -17.80 -10.18 14.88
CA THR A 339 -17.77 -11.11 16.02
C THR A 339 -16.52 -11.99 15.90
N PRO A 340 -15.40 -11.64 16.56
CA PRO A 340 -14.13 -12.35 16.41
C PRO A 340 -14.22 -13.86 16.65
N SER A 341 -15.02 -14.30 17.62
CA SER A 341 -15.20 -15.73 17.92
C SER A 341 -15.99 -16.54 16.87
N ALA A 342 -16.65 -15.87 15.92
CA ALA A 342 -17.40 -16.51 14.84
C ALA A 342 -17.39 -15.67 13.56
N PRO A 343 -16.23 -15.55 12.87
CA PRO A 343 -16.14 -14.74 11.67
C PRO A 343 -17.03 -15.27 10.56
N THR A 344 -17.47 -14.38 9.69
CA THR A 344 -18.37 -14.73 8.58
C THR A 344 -17.71 -14.43 7.24
N PHE A 345 -17.37 -15.48 6.49
CA PHE A 345 -16.91 -15.38 5.11
C PHE A 345 -18.00 -14.78 4.21
N LYS A 346 -17.67 -13.67 3.55
CA LYS A 346 -18.57 -12.91 2.66
C LYS A 346 -18.57 -13.50 1.24
N GLY A 347 -17.42 -13.98 0.77
CA GLY A 347 -17.22 -14.54 -0.57
C GLY A 347 -15.74 -14.49 -0.97
N ALA A 348 -15.40 -15.14 -2.09
CA ALA A 348 -14.04 -15.09 -2.61
C ALA A 348 -13.75 -13.70 -3.19
N VAL A 349 -12.65 -13.11 -2.73
CA VAL A 349 -12.12 -11.81 -3.16
C VAL A 349 -10.64 -11.94 -3.46
#